data_AF-A0A3D0DDQ0-F1
#
_entry.id   AF-A0A3D0DDQ0-F1
#
_cell.length_a   1.000
_cell.length_b   1.000
_cell.length_c   1.000
_cell.angle_alpha   90.00
_cell.angle_beta   90.00
_cell.angle_gamma   90.00
#
_symmetry.space_group_name_H-M   'P 1'
#
loop_
_entity.id
_entity.type
_entity.pdbx_description
1 polymer ?
#
loop_
_entity_poly.entity_id
_entity_poly.type
_entity_poly.pdbx_seq_one_letter_code
_entity_poly.pdbx_strand_id
1 'polypeptide(L)'
;PARANWKEFIPHNDSVKIDNIDAFKTYLTVYERSGGLQKIRILNLDTGGDRDIDFPDPAYTIYQAQNPVYDTPMLRFRYSSLVSPLTVFDYDMDNQKLNIAKRNEVNGFDPANYKMERILAKASDGVSVPIALVYKKDLFRGDGTNPLLLEGYGAYGISSDAEFSSSRISLLDRGCVYAIAQVRGGSEMGRWWYDQGKMLYKKNTFTDFISCAEYLIDQRYTSKDKLAITGGSAGGLLIGAVTNMRP
;
A
#
# COMPACT_ATOMS: atom_id res chain seq x y z
N PRO A 1 0.12 -33.45 -11.20
CA PRO A 1 -1.37 -33.39 -11.27
C PRO A 1 -1.79 -32.70 -12.58
N ALA A 2 -2.66 -33.32 -13.39
CA ALA A 2 -3.15 -32.74 -14.66
C ALA A 2 -4.30 -31.74 -14.41
N ARG A 3 -4.49 -30.77 -15.32
CA ARG A 3 -5.53 -29.72 -15.20
C ARG A 3 -6.94 -30.29 -14.98
N ALA A 4 -7.25 -31.43 -15.60
CA ALA A 4 -8.54 -32.11 -15.44
C ALA A 4 -8.82 -32.60 -14.01
N ASN A 5 -7.78 -32.74 -13.17
CA ASN A 5 -7.89 -33.20 -11.80
C ASN A 5 -7.85 -32.06 -10.78
N TRP A 6 -7.77 -30.80 -11.23
CA TRP A 6 -7.77 -29.64 -10.33
C TRP A 6 -9.17 -29.47 -9.75
N LYS A 7 -9.22 -29.28 -8.43
CA LYS A 7 -10.42 -28.88 -7.71
C LYS A 7 -10.20 -27.45 -7.26
N GLU A 8 -11.17 -26.59 -7.56
CA GLU A 8 -11.17 -25.24 -7.05
C GLU A 8 -11.20 -25.28 -5.52
N PHE A 9 -10.29 -24.54 -4.90
CA PHE A 9 -10.17 -24.47 -3.45
C PHE A 9 -10.54 -23.07 -2.95
N ILE A 10 -9.88 -22.05 -3.50
CA ILE A 10 -10.28 -20.65 -3.33
C ILE A 10 -10.83 -20.18 -4.68
N PRO A 11 -12.12 -19.81 -4.77
CA PRO A 11 -12.72 -19.36 -6.01
C PRO A 11 -12.15 -18.01 -6.46
N HIS A 12 -12.15 -17.78 -7.77
CA HIS A 12 -11.74 -16.50 -8.34
C HIS A 12 -12.66 -15.35 -7.89
N ASN A 13 -12.08 -14.18 -7.64
CA ASN A 13 -12.79 -12.95 -7.35
C ASN A 13 -12.13 -11.77 -8.07
N ASP A 14 -12.88 -11.06 -8.91
CA ASP A 14 -12.35 -9.95 -9.73
C ASP A 14 -11.78 -8.78 -8.91
N SER A 15 -12.18 -8.65 -7.64
CA SER A 15 -11.76 -7.58 -6.74
C SER A 15 -10.60 -7.99 -5.81
N VAL A 16 -10.15 -9.25 -5.90
CA VAL A 16 -9.10 -9.80 -5.03
C VAL A 16 -7.98 -10.36 -5.89
N LYS A 17 -6.75 -9.94 -5.62
CA LYS A 17 -5.56 -10.53 -6.21
C LYS A 17 -4.88 -11.42 -5.18
N ILE A 18 -4.77 -12.72 -5.43
CA ILE A 18 -3.94 -13.62 -4.63
C ILE A 18 -2.50 -13.46 -5.11
N ASP A 19 -1.62 -13.00 -4.22
CA ASP A 19 -0.20 -12.79 -4.50
C ASP A 19 0.62 -14.05 -4.21
N ASN A 20 0.35 -14.73 -3.09
CA ASN A 20 1.04 -15.96 -2.72
C ASN A 20 0.27 -16.78 -1.66
N ILE A 21 0.78 -17.97 -1.33
CA ILE A 21 0.31 -18.81 -0.23
C ILE A 21 1.47 -19.41 0.56
N ASP A 22 1.25 -19.69 1.84
CA ASP A 22 2.08 -20.56 2.68
C ASP A 22 1.22 -21.69 3.24
N ALA A 23 1.68 -22.94 3.09
CA ALA A 23 0.97 -24.12 3.59
C ALA A 23 1.65 -24.66 4.85
N PHE A 24 0.86 -24.84 5.89
CA PHE A 24 1.21 -25.48 7.16
C PHE A 24 0.39 -26.76 7.30
N LYS A 25 0.68 -27.57 8.33
CA LYS A 25 -0.07 -28.80 8.60
C LYS A 25 -1.57 -28.55 8.80
N THR A 26 -1.92 -27.53 9.60
CA THR A 26 -3.31 -27.21 9.97
C THR A 26 -3.83 -25.95 9.27
N TYR A 27 -2.94 -25.15 8.68
CA TYR A 27 -3.31 -23.83 8.14
C TYR A 27 -2.89 -23.66 6.69
N LEU A 28 -3.69 -22.93 5.91
CA LEU A 28 -3.27 -22.28 4.68
C LEU A 28 -3.33 -20.77 4.88
N THR A 29 -2.19 -20.12 4.74
CA THR A 29 -2.06 -18.68 4.75
C THR A 29 -2.12 -18.17 3.31
N VAL A 30 -2.98 -17.21 3.04
CA VAL A 30 -3.17 -16.60 1.72
C VAL A 30 -2.78 -15.14 1.80
N TYR A 31 -1.77 -14.76 1.03
CA TYR A 31 -1.40 -13.36 0.82
C TYR A 31 -2.20 -12.84 -0.34
N GLU A 32 -3.12 -11.91 -0.05
CA GLU A 32 -3.99 -11.33 -1.07
C GLU A 32 -4.00 -9.82 -1.00
N ARG A 33 -4.60 -9.20 -2.00
CA ARG A 33 -4.82 -7.77 -2.07
C ARG A 33 -6.24 -7.48 -2.46
N SER A 34 -6.89 -6.64 -1.67
CA SER A 34 -8.26 -6.18 -1.93
C SER A 34 -8.45 -4.76 -1.40
N GLY A 35 -9.27 -3.98 -2.10
CA GLY A 35 -9.56 -2.60 -1.71
C GLY A 35 -8.32 -1.71 -1.54
N GLY A 36 -7.22 -1.99 -2.24
CA GLY A 36 -5.98 -1.21 -2.19
C GLY A 36 -4.93 -1.71 -1.18
N LEU A 37 -5.27 -2.67 -0.32
CA LEU A 37 -4.44 -3.12 0.79
C LEU A 37 -4.06 -4.59 0.63
N GLN A 38 -2.84 -4.92 1.05
CA GLN A 38 -2.46 -6.31 1.26
C GLN A 38 -3.18 -6.87 2.47
N LYS A 39 -3.44 -8.17 2.47
CA LYS A 39 -4.06 -8.91 3.54
C LYS A 39 -3.37 -10.26 3.71
N ILE A 40 -3.42 -10.76 4.93
CA ILE A 40 -3.10 -12.15 5.24
C ILE A 40 -4.37 -12.81 5.73
N ARG A 41 -4.90 -13.73 4.92
CA ARG A 41 -6.07 -14.55 5.27
C ARG A 41 -5.60 -15.91 5.73
N ILE A 42 -6.10 -16.37 6.88
CA ILE A 42 -5.75 -17.62 7.54
C ILE A 42 -6.93 -18.58 7.41
N LEU A 43 -6.73 -19.67 6.69
CA LEU A 43 -7.69 -20.76 6.56
C LEU A 43 -7.23 -21.93 7.44
N ASN A 44 -8.06 -22.35 8.38
CA ASN A 44 -7.85 -23.57 9.17
C ASN A 44 -8.39 -24.77 8.38
N LEU A 45 -7.50 -25.68 8.00
CA LEU A 45 -7.80 -26.82 7.13
C LEU A 45 -8.60 -27.92 7.82
N ASP A 46 -8.53 -28.01 9.15
CA ASP A 46 -9.24 -29.02 9.94
C ASP A 46 -10.69 -28.61 10.22
N THR A 47 -10.91 -27.32 10.49
CA THR A 47 -12.21 -26.78 10.91
C THR A 47 -12.95 -26.04 9.80
N GLY A 48 -12.27 -25.66 8.72
CA GLY A 48 -12.78 -24.76 7.68
C GLY A 48 -12.88 -23.29 8.13
N GLY A 49 -12.33 -22.94 9.30
CA GLY A 49 -12.31 -21.58 9.81
C GLY A 49 -11.52 -20.63 8.91
N ASP A 50 -11.95 -19.37 8.84
CA ASP A 50 -11.44 -18.39 7.88
C ASP A 50 -11.45 -16.99 8.50
N ARG A 51 -10.32 -16.30 8.48
CA ARG A 51 -10.18 -14.94 9.02
C ARG A 51 -9.00 -14.17 8.45
N ASP A 52 -9.10 -12.85 8.46
CA ASP A 52 -7.99 -11.94 8.16
C ASP A 52 -7.17 -11.63 9.43
N ILE A 53 -5.88 -11.31 9.26
CA ILE A 53 -5.10 -10.64 10.29
C ILE A 53 -5.36 -9.14 10.21
N ASP A 54 -5.78 -8.53 11.32
CA ASP A 54 -5.95 -7.08 11.42
C ASP A 54 -4.61 -6.36 11.64
N PHE A 55 -4.44 -5.23 10.96
CA PHE A 55 -3.26 -4.38 11.06
C PHE A 55 -3.63 -2.97 11.52
N PRO A 56 -2.78 -2.31 12.33
CA PRO A 56 -3.16 -1.08 13.01
C PRO A 56 -3.12 0.16 12.11
N ASP A 57 -2.33 0.16 11.04
CA ASP A 57 -2.18 1.34 10.17
C ASP A 57 -3.22 1.36 9.04
N PRO A 58 -3.69 2.55 8.61
CA PRO A 58 -4.71 2.66 7.56
C PRO A 58 -4.20 2.27 6.16
N ALA A 59 -2.89 2.27 5.95
CA ALA A 59 -2.23 1.61 4.83
C ALA A 59 -0.87 1.07 5.27
N TYR A 60 -0.40 0.02 4.61
CA TYR A 60 0.82 -0.68 4.99
C TYR A 60 1.29 -1.60 3.86
N THR A 61 2.46 -2.17 4.05
CA THR A 61 3.06 -3.21 3.22
C THR A 61 3.34 -4.45 4.06
N ILE A 62 3.01 -5.60 3.51
CA ILE A 62 3.28 -6.93 4.04
C ILE A 62 4.25 -7.61 3.09
N TYR A 63 5.33 -8.15 3.66
CA TYR A 63 6.23 -9.03 2.94
C TYR A 63 6.17 -10.41 3.58
N GLN A 64 5.88 -11.41 2.75
CA GLN A 64 6.06 -12.81 3.14
C GLN A 64 7.50 -13.02 3.64
N ALA A 65 7.61 -13.78 4.72
CA ALA A 65 8.88 -14.27 5.24
C ALA A 65 9.01 -15.76 4.93
N GLN A 66 10.19 -16.33 5.21
CA GLN A 66 10.35 -17.78 5.11
C GLN A 66 9.72 -18.46 6.33
N ASN A 67 8.89 -19.46 6.07
CA ASN A 67 8.24 -20.31 7.06
C ASN A 67 8.64 -21.78 6.85
N PRO A 68 9.86 -22.19 7.27
CA PRO A 68 10.42 -23.50 6.91
C PRO A 68 9.88 -24.69 7.72
N VAL A 69 9.25 -24.42 8.87
CA VAL A 69 8.68 -25.48 9.73
C VAL A 69 7.24 -25.70 9.31
N TYR A 70 6.93 -26.90 8.79
CA TYR A 70 5.59 -27.23 8.29
C TYR A 70 4.56 -27.49 9.42
N ASP A 71 4.99 -28.18 10.47
CA ASP A 71 4.15 -28.52 11.63
C ASP A 71 4.32 -27.46 12.73
N THR A 72 3.72 -26.29 12.52
CA THR A 72 3.72 -25.17 13.48
C THR A 72 2.48 -24.29 13.30
N PRO A 73 1.95 -23.70 14.38
CA PRO A 73 0.93 -22.65 14.28
C PRO A 73 1.54 -21.26 14.07
N MET A 74 2.87 -21.12 14.04
CA MET A 74 3.55 -19.83 13.97
C MET A 74 3.75 -19.38 12.52
N LEU A 75 3.06 -18.30 12.14
CA LEU A 75 3.31 -17.60 10.88
C LEU A 75 4.26 -16.44 11.10
N ARG A 76 5.39 -16.42 10.39
CA ARG A 76 6.28 -15.26 10.32
C ARG A 76 6.02 -14.44 9.06
N PHE A 77 5.96 -13.12 9.21
CA PHE A 77 5.93 -12.17 8.11
C PHE A 77 6.61 -10.86 8.50
N ARG A 78 6.81 -9.97 7.52
CA ARG A 78 7.33 -8.62 7.75
C ARG A 78 6.27 -7.59 7.40
N TYR A 79 6.30 -6.49 8.13
CA TYR A 79 5.32 -5.42 8.04
C TYR A 79 6.04 -4.07 8.05
N SER A 80 5.53 -3.12 7.26
CA SER A 80 5.95 -1.72 7.32
C SER A 80 4.78 -0.82 6.94
N SER A 81 4.82 0.44 7.38
CA SER A 81 3.91 1.49 6.93
C SER A 81 4.66 2.81 6.82
N LEU A 82 3.99 3.91 6.46
CA LEU A 82 4.65 5.22 6.43
C LEU A 82 5.14 5.68 7.82
N VAL A 83 4.64 5.08 8.91
CA VAL A 83 5.00 5.40 10.31
C VAL A 83 5.61 4.22 11.07
N SER A 84 5.59 3.01 10.50
CA SER A 84 6.09 1.79 11.13
C SER A 84 7.35 1.28 10.40
N PRO A 85 8.55 1.42 11.00
CA PRO A 85 9.77 0.79 10.49
C PRO A 85 9.58 -0.70 10.29
N LEU A 86 10.35 -1.29 9.37
CA LEU A 86 10.25 -2.71 9.05
C LEU A 86 10.29 -3.55 10.33
N THR A 87 9.19 -4.25 10.58
CA THR A 87 8.96 -5.07 11.77
C THR A 87 8.69 -6.50 11.34
N VAL A 88 9.41 -7.45 11.90
CA VAL A 88 9.17 -8.89 11.77
C VAL A 88 8.19 -9.30 12.86
N PHE A 89 7.10 -9.92 12.46
CA PHE A 89 6.08 -10.45 13.36
C PHE A 89 6.06 -11.96 13.32
N ASP A 90 5.81 -12.54 14.50
CA ASP A 90 5.41 -13.92 14.70
C ASP A 90 3.94 -13.91 15.15
N TYR A 91 3.06 -14.45 14.30
CA TYR A 91 1.64 -14.58 14.57
C TYR A 91 1.30 -16.02 14.92
N ASP A 92 0.78 -16.22 16.13
CA ASP A 92 0.23 -17.49 16.59
C ASP A 92 -1.17 -17.68 15.97
N MET A 93 -1.29 -18.62 15.03
CA MET A 93 -2.53 -18.93 14.34
C MET A 93 -3.53 -19.71 15.19
N ASP A 94 -3.16 -20.27 16.34
CA ASP A 94 -4.14 -20.90 17.23
C ASP A 94 -4.82 -19.82 18.11
N ASN A 95 -4.01 -18.98 18.76
CA ASN A 95 -4.49 -18.03 19.76
C ASN A 95 -4.67 -16.60 19.24
N GLN A 96 -4.39 -16.36 17.96
CA GLN A 96 -4.55 -15.07 17.28
C GLN A 96 -3.64 -13.97 17.85
N LYS A 97 -2.46 -14.35 18.35
CA LYS A 97 -1.56 -13.43 19.04
C LYS A 97 -0.44 -12.98 18.13
N LEU A 98 -0.35 -11.67 17.90
CA LEU A 98 0.73 -11.03 17.16
C LEU A 98 1.88 -10.63 18.10
N ASN A 99 3.08 -11.17 17.87
CA ASN A 99 4.27 -10.88 18.66
C ASN A 99 5.35 -10.25 17.77
N ILE A 100 6.05 -9.23 18.28
CA ILE A 100 7.19 -8.62 17.58
C ILE A 100 8.42 -9.50 17.80
N ALA A 101 8.97 -10.04 16.71
CA ALA A 101 10.23 -10.78 16.73
C ALA A 101 11.43 -9.85 16.57
N LYS A 102 11.30 -8.83 15.71
CA LYS A 102 12.33 -7.80 15.50
C LYS A 102 11.69 -6.53 14.96
N ARG A 103 12.17 -5.37 15.39
CA ARG A 103 11.86 -4.07 14.78
C ARG A 103 13.16 -3.38 14.41
N ASN A 104 13.23 -2.80 13.22
CA ASN A 104 14.36 -1.95 12.85
C ASN A 104 14.35 -0.69 13.73
N GLU A 105 15.46 -0.42 14.42
CA GLU A 105 15.64 0.79 15.21
C GLU A 105 15.93 1.99 14.31
N VAL A 106 15.31 3.12 14.62
CA VAL A 106 15.50 4.37 13.90
C VAL A 106 15.70 5.49 14.92
N ASN A 107 16.95 5.94 15.05
CA ASN A 107 17.31 6.95 16.03
C ASN A 107 16.57 8.27 15.80
N GLY A 108 16.01 8.84 16.86
CA GLY A 108 15.27 10.12 16.81
C GLY A 108 13.88 10.05 16.17
N PHE A 109 13.40 8.84 15.83
CA PHE A 109 12.07 8.64 15.28
C PHE A 109 11.11 8.05 16.32
N ASP A 110 10.03 8.76 16.57
CA ASP A 110 8.89 8.26 17.34
C ASP A 110 7.63 8.27 16.45
N PRO A 111 7.05 7.10 16.12
CA PRO A 111 5.82 7.00 15.33
C PRO A 111 4.68 7.86 15.87
N ALA A 112 4.61 8.07 17.19
CA ALA A 112 3.53 8.83 17.82
C ALA A 112 3.50 10.30 17.37
N ASN A 113 4.61 10.85 16.90
CA ASN A 113 4.71 12.23 16.40
C ASN A 113 4.12 12.40 14.99
N TYR A 114 3.81 11.31 14.29
CA TYR A 114 3.35 11.33 12.91
C TYR A 114 1.92 10.84 12.82
N LYS A 115 1.18 11.39 11.86
CA LYS A 115 -0.15 10.91 11.50
C LYS A 115 -0.10 10.37 10.09
N MET A 116 -0.61 9.15 9.93
CA MET A 116 -0.80 8.51 8.65
C MET A 116 -2.29 8.53 8.30
N GLU A 117 -2.60 8.79 7.04
CA GLU A 117 -3.98 8.76 6.53
C GLU A 117 -4.01 7.97 5.22
N ARG A 118 -5.17 7.37 4.96
CA ARG A 118 -5.52 6.81 3.66
C ARG A 118 -6.81 7.47 3.19
N ILE A 119 -6.74 8.18 2.08
CA ILE A 119 -7.85 8.96 1.52
C ILE A 119 -8.12 8.53 0.08
N LEU A 120 -9.27 8.90 -0.47
CA LEU A 120 -9.69 8.53 -1.82
C LEU A 120 -9.95 9.81 -2.63
N ALA A 121 -9.15 10.03 -3.68
CA ALA A 121 -9.41 11.08 -4.66
C ALA A 121 -10.34 10.55 -5.75
N LYS A 122 -11.34 11.33 -6.18
CA LYS A 122 -12.22 10.93 -7.28
C LYS A 122 -11.63 11.38 -8.61
N ALA A 123 -11.29 10.42 -9.47
CA ALA A 123 -10.84 10.69 -10.84
C ALA A 123 -11.99 11.21 -11.71
N SER A 124 -11.63 11.84 -12.83
CA SER A 124 -12.59 12.42 -13.78
C SER A 124 -13.63 11.44 -14.36
N ASP A 125 -13.30 10.15 -14.40
CA ASP A 125 -14.21 9.07 -14.83
C ASP A 125 -14.97 8.42 -13.66
N GLY A 126 -14.88 9.02 -12.46
CA GLY A 126 -15.61 8.60 -11.26
C GLY A 126 -14.91 7.56 -10.40
N VAL A 127 -13.78 6.99 -10.85
CA VAL A 127 -13.01 6.00 -10.10
C VAL A 127 -12.37 6.65 -8.86
N SER A 128 -12.44 5.97 -7.71
CA SER A 128 -11.76 6.40 -6.50
C SER A 128 -10.31 5.89 -6.47
N VAL A 129 -9.35 6.82 -6.56
CA VAL A 129 -7.91 6.55 -6.54
C VAL A 129 -7.40 6.71 -5.10
N PRO A 130 -6.84 5.66 -4.48
CA PRO A 130 -6.31 5.76 -3.14
C PRO A 130 -5.04 6.62 -3.06
N ILE A 131 -4.91 7.33 -1.95
CA ILE A 131 -3.71 8.07 -1.57
C ILE A 131 -3.35 7.67 -0.14
N ALA A 132 -2.14 7.18 0.06
CA ALA A 132 -1.56 7.01 1.38
C ALA A 132 -0.67 8.22 1.69
N LEU A 133 -0.83 8.87 2.84
CA LEU A 133 -0.03 10.04 3.20
C LEU A 133 0.39 10.05 4.66
N VAL A 134 1.44 10.82 4.94
CA VAL A 134 1.99 11.00 6.29
C VAL A 134 2.49 12.42 6.48
N TYR A 135 2.34 12.94 7.69
CA TYR A 135 2.89 14.22 8.14
C TYR A 135 3.19 14.20 9.63
N LYS A 136 4.03 15.14 10.07
CA LYS A 136 4.29 15.38 11.48
C LYS A 136 3.15 16.20 12.09
N LYS A 137 2.58 15.74 13.21
CA LYS A 137 1.34 16.27 13.78
C LYS A 137 1.44 17.74 14.20
N ASP A 138 2.54 18.11 14.83
CA ASP A 138 2.80 19.46 15.37
C ASP A 138 3.13 20.50 14.27
N LEU A 139 3.55 20.06 13.09
CA LEU A 139 3.91 20.92 11.96
C LEU A 139 2.83 20.98 10.86
N PHE A 140 1.81 20.13 10.92
CA PHE A 140 0.72 20.14 9.97
C PHE A 140 -0.30 21.23 10.30
N ARG A 141 -0.54 22.15 9.35
CA ARG A 141 -1.44 23.29 9.54
C ARG A 141 -2.82 23.06 8.94
N GLY A 142 -2.91 22.22 7.90
CA GLY A 142 -4.19 21.93 7.22
C GLY A 142 -4.86 23.14 6.56
N ASP A 143 -4.09 24.18 6.27
CA ASP A 143 -4.54 25.44 5.68
C ASP A 143 -4.05 25.63 4.23
N GLY A 144 -3.42 24.60 3.65
CA GLY A 144 -2.83 24.61 2.32
C GLY A 144 -1.41 25.17 2.26
N THR A 145 -0.80 25.59 3.38
CA THR A 145 0.55 26.19 3.38
C THR A 145 1.68 25.18 3.58
N ASN A 146 1.37 23.92 3.90
CA ASN A 146 2.37 22.87 4.02
C ASN A 146 2.97 22.51 2.65
N PRO A 147 4.32 22.44 2.51
CA PRO A 147 4.92 21.82 1.34
C PRO A 147 4.50 20.35 1.27
N LEU A 148 4.29 19.84 0.06
CA LEU A 148 3.90 18.44 -0.15
C LEU A 148 4.75 17.82 -1.25
N LEU A 149 5.24 16.61 -1.01
CA LEU A 149 5.86 15.75 -2.02
C LEU A 149 4.89 14.61 -2.37
N LEU A 150 4.38 14.61 -3.60
CA LEU A 150 3.51 13.58 -4.15
C LEU A 150 4.29 12.62 -5.03
N GLU A 151 4.30 11.34 -4.67
CA GLU A 151 4.98 10.27 -5.41
C GLU A 151 3.99 9.41 -6.20
N GLY A 152 4.41 8.95 -7.39
CA GLY A 152 3.65 7.98 -8.18
C GLY A 152 4.51 7.16 -9.13
N TYR A 153 4.00 5.98 -9.53
CA TYR A 153 4.66 5.10 -10.49
C TYR A 153 3.70 4.59 -11.59
N GLY A 154 2.70 3.78 -11.21
CA GLY A 154 1.57 3.45 -12.07
C GLY A 154 1.91 2.66 -13.35
N ALA A 155 2.87 1.75 -13.32
CA ALA A 155 3.24 0.94 -14.49
C ALA A 155 3.56 -0.51 -14.12
N TYR A 156 3.49 -1.41 -15.12
CA TYR A 156 3.80 -2.83 -15.01
C TYR A 156 2.99 -3.62 -13.98
N GLY A 157 1.93 -3.02 -13.42
CA GLY A 157 1.20 -3.59 -12.29
C GLY A 157 1.99 -3.55 -10.98
N ILE A 158 3.07 -2.77 -10.91
CA ILE A 158 3.82 -2.54 -9.66
C ILE A 158 2.95 -1.67 -8.75
N SER A 159 2.68 -2.16 -7.54
CA SER A 159 1.94 -1.42 -6.51
C SER A 159 2.86 -0.42 -5.81
N SER A 160 2.40 0.81 -5.64
CA SER A 160 3.04 1.83 -4.81
C SER A 160 2.59 1.66 -3.36
N ASP A 161 3.16 0.65 -2.69
CA ASP A 161 2.79 0.30 -1.33
C ASP A 161 3.34 1.27 -0.28
N ALA A 162 2.61 1.40 0.83
CA ALA A 162 2.98 2.30 1.92
C ALA A 162 4.07 1.65 2.77
N GLU A 163 5.32 2.03 2.54
CA GLU A 163 6.48 1.54 3.30
C GLU A 163 7.26 2.66 4.00
N PHE A 164 7.95 2.28 5.07
CA PHE A 164 8.77 3.19 5.84
C PHE A 164 10.06 3.54 5.10
N SER A 165 10.46 4.80 5.17
CA SER A 165 11.76 5.25 4.70
C SER A 165 12.35 6.25 5.68
N SER A 166 13.56 5.95 6.17
CA SER A 166 14.27 6.84 7.09
C SER A 166 14.68 8.16 6.43
N SER A 167 14.95 8.17 5.12
CA SER A 167 15.30 9.40 4.41
C SER A 167 14.13 10.40 4.37
N ARG A 168 12.89 9.91 4.42
CA ARG A 168 11.67 10.72 4.41
C ARG A 168 11.50 11.54 5.67
N ILE A 169 12.00 11.07 6.82
CA ILE A 169 11.89 11.77 8.11
C ILE A 169 12.36 13.22 8.00
N SER A 170 13.46 13.44 7.29
CA SER A 170 14.03 14.77 7.05
C SER A 170 13.03 15.76 6.45
N LEU A 171 12.16 15.30 5.52
CA LEU A 171 11.10 16.13 4.95
C LEU A 171 9.97 16.37 5.95
N LEU A 172 9.53 15.32 6.65
CA LEU A 172 8.44 15.39 7.61
C LEU A 172 8.77 16.32 8.79
N ASP A 173 9.99 16.25 9.30
CA ASP A 173 10.52 17.13 10.36
C ASP A 173 10.67 18.59 9.94
N ARG A 174 10.55 18.89 8.63
CA ARG A 174 10.50 20.25 8.08
C ARG A 174 9.09 20.70 7.70
N GLY A 175 8.07 19.96 8.17
CA GLY A 175 6.66 20.28 7.94
C GLY A 175 6.15 19.89 6.56
N CYS A 176 6.90 19.08 5.81
CA CYS A 176 6.47 18.54 4.53
C CYS A 176 5.46 17.41 4.75
N VAL A 177 4.39 17.41 3.97
CA VAL A 177 3.50 16.26 3.80
C VAL A 177 4.10 15.36 2.74
N TYR A 178 4.11 14.05 2.96
CA TYR A 178 4.45 13.09 1.93
C TYR A 178 3.23 12.25 1.58
N ALA A 179 2.97 12.07 0.29
CA ALA A 179 1.84 11.31 -0.21
C ALA A 179 2.25 10.40 -1.37
N ILE A 180 1.59 9.25 -1.47
CA ILE A 180 1.73 8.26 -2.54
C ILE A 180 0.39 8.16 -3.26
N ALA A 181 0.35 8.49 -4.54
CA ALA A 181 -0.82 8.27 -5.38
C ALA A 181 -0.80 6.85 -5.98
N GLN A 182 -1.75 6.01 -5.58
CA GLN A 182 -1.87 4.62 -6.02
C GLN A 182 -2.67 4.52 -7.34
N VAL A 183 -2.15 5.19 -8.37
CA VAL A 183 -2.82 5.41 -9.67
C VAL A 183 -2.95 4.14 -10.51
N ARG A 184 -3.91 4.12 -11.45
CA ARG A 184 -4.07 3.00 -12.38
C ARG A 184 -2.81 2.73 -13.19
N GLY A 185 -2.60 1.46 -13.52
CA GLY A 185 -1.36 0.93 -14.10
C GLY A 185 -0.42 0.30 -13.07
N GLY A 186 -0.66 0.56 -11.78
CA GLY A 186 -0.28 -0.33 -10.67
C GLY A 186 -1.29 -1.47 -10.49
N SER A 187 -1.19 -2.22 -9.39
CA SER A 187 -2.12 -3.34 -9.08
C SER A 187 -2.75 -3.23 -7.68
N GLU A 188 -2.81 -2.04 -7.12
CA GLU A 188 -3.32 -1.79 -5.76
C GLU A 188 -4.76 -2.28 -5.60
N MET A 189 -5.60 -2.06 -6.62
CA MET A 189 -6.99 -2.52 -6.66
C MET A 189 -7.16 -3.82 -7.48
N GLY A 190 -6.12 -4.65 -7.58
CA GLY A 190 -6.14 -5.90 -8.32
C GLY A 190 -5.91 -5.74 -9.82
N ARG A 191 -6.22 -6.80 -10.59
CA ARG A 191 -5.82 -6.91 -12.00
C ARG A 191 -6.45 -5.84 -12.90
N TRP A 192 -7.71 -5.51 -12.65
CA TRP A 192 -8.43 -4.47 -13.38
C TRP A 192 -7.70 -3.11 -13.29
N TRP A 193 -7.11 -2.79 -12.14
CA TRP A 193 -6.36 -1.54 -11.93
C TRP A 193 -5.18 -1.39 -12.89
N TYR A 194 -4.46 -2.49 -13.13
CA TYR A 194 -3.34 -2.53 -14.06
C TYR A 194 -3.81 -2.42 -15.51
N ASP A 195 -4.83 -3.22 -15.88
CA ASP A 195 -5.34 -3.25 -17.25
C ASP A 195 -5.96 -1.91 -17.67
N GLN A 196 -6.51 -1.15 -16.71
CA GLN A 196 -7.02 0.22 -16.92
C GLN A 196 -5.95 1.32 -16.87
N GLY A 197 -4.66 0.99 -16.80
CA GLY A 197 -3.57 1.96 -16.85
C GLY A 197 -2.40 1.53 -17.73
N LYS A 198 -2.67 0.74 -18.77
CA LYS A 198 -1.69 0.26 -19.75
C LYS A 198 -2.20 0.39 -21.18
N MET A 199 -1.28 0.30 -22.15
CA MET A 199 -1.61 0.33 -23.58
C MET A 199 -2.50 1.54 -23.93
N LEU A 200 -3.63 1.33 -24.60
CA LEU A 200 -4.57 2.39 -24.99
C LEU A 200 -5.19 3.12 -23.79
N TYR A 201 -5.18 2.51 -22.59
CA TYR A 201 -5.68 3.11 -21.36
C TYR A 201 -4.61 3.82 -20.53
N LYS A 202 -3.36 3.92 -21.04
CA LYS A 202 -2.24 4.48 -20.27
C LYS A 202 -2.48 5.92 -19.79
N LYS A 203 -3.32 6.68 -20.50
CA LYS A 203 -3.68 8.06 -20.13
C LYS A 203 -4.35 8.14 -18.75
N ASN A 204 -5.04 7.08 -18.32
CA ASN A 204 -5.67 7.02 -17.01
C ASN A 204 -4.66 7.18 -15.86
N THR A 205 -3.45 6.61 -15.98
CA THR A 205 -2.38 6.81 -14.98
C THR A 205 -2.10 8.29 -14.75
N PHE A 206 -2.06 9.08 -15.83
CA PHE A 206 -1.71 10.50 -15.76
C PHE A 206 -2.87 11.32 -15.20
N THR A 207 -4.10 11.06 -15.66
CA THR A 207 -5.29 11.77 -15.17
C THR A 207 -5.60 11.44 -13.71
N ASP A 208 -5.37 10.20 -13.27
CA ASP A 208 -5.50 9.81 -11.87
C ASP A 208 -4.54 10.61 -10.99
N PHE A 209 -3.28 10.73 -11.40
CA PHE A 209 -2.27 11.47 -10.64
C PHE A 209 -2.61 12.96 -10.54
N ILE A 210 -3.11 13.55 -11.63
CA ILE A 210 -3.62 14.92 -11.64
C ILE A 210 -4.79 15.06 -10.67
N SER A 211 -5.75 14.13 -10.67
CA SER A 211 -6.88 14.17 -9.73
C SER A 211 -6.44 13.99 -8.28
N CYS A 212 -5.41 13.18 -8.00
CA CYS A 212 -4.82 13.10 -6.66
C CYS A 212 -4.18 14.43 -6.23
N ALA A 213 -3.44 15.10 -7.12
CA ALA A 213 -2.84 16.40 -6.85
C ALA A 213 -3.89 17.48 -6.58
N GLU A 214 -4.94 17.55 -7.42
CA GLU A 214 -6.08 18.46 -7.21
C GLU A 214 -6.75 18.21 -5.87
N TYR A 215 -7.06 16.96 -5.57
CA TYR A 215 -7.72 16.59 -4.33
C TYR A 215 -6.92 17.04 -3.10
N LEU A 216 -5.60 16.83 -3.10
CA LEU A 216 -4.73 17.26 -1.99
C LEU A 216 -4.71 18.79 -1.82
N ILE A 217 -4.77 19.54 -2.91
CA ILE A 217 -4.86 21.01 -2.88
C ILE A 217 -6.24 21.45 -2.35
N ASP A 218 -7.32 20.88 -2.87
CA ASP A 218 -8.69 21.22 -2.50
C ASP A 218 -8.98 20.90 -1.03
N GLN A 219 -8.42 19.80 -0.52
CA GLN A 219 -8.49 19.41 0.90
C GLN A 219 -7.48 20.14 1.80
N ARG A 220 -6.75 21.14 1.27
CA ARG A 220 -5.82 21.98 2.02
C ARG A 220 -4.66 21.23 2.70
N TYR A 221 -4.27 20.07 2.16
CA TYR A 221 -2.99 19.46 2.52
C TYR A 221 -1.80 20.27 2.00
N THR A 222 -1.99 20.98 0.88
CA THR A 222 -0.98 21.83 0.24
C THR A 222 -1.63 22.87 -0.67
N SER A 223 -0.82 23.60 -1.45
CA SER A 223 -1.24 24.51 -2.51
C SER A 223 -0.41 24.27 -3.78
N LYS A 224 -0.85 24.85 -4.90
CA LYS A 224 -0.15 24.72 -6.20
C LYS A 224 1.33 25.11 -6.11
N ASP A 225 1.64 26.21 -5.43
CA ASP A 225 3.00 26.74 -5.27
C ASP A 225 3.86 25.95 -4.26
N LYS A 226 3.26 24.99 -3.55
CA LYS A 226 3.88 24.19 -2.49
C LYS A 226 3.88 22.69 -2.77
N LEU A 227 3.33 22.27 -3.91
CA LEU A 227 3.31 20.89 -4.36
C LEU A 227 4.53 20.58 -5.23
N ALA A 228 5.31 19.59 -4.83
CA ALA A 228 6.32 18.93 -5.65
C ALA A 228 5.85 17.51 -5.99
N ILE A 229 6.22 17.03 -7.17
CA ILE A 229 5.87 15.68 -7.65
C ILE A 229 7.14 14.89 -8.00
N THR A 230 7.13 13.58 -7.77
CA THR A 230 8.28 12.71 -8.03
C THR A 230 7.87 11.34 -8.56
N GLY A 231 8.73 10.76 -9.41
CA GLY A 231 8.56 9.45 -10.01
C GLY A 231 9.80 9.05 -10.80
N GLY A 232 10.29 7.81 -10.61
CA GLY A 232 11.49 7.29 -11.26
C GLY A 232 11.19 6.22 -12.31
N SER A 233 12.05 6.06 -13.32
CA SER A 233 11.87 5.08 -14.40
C SER A 233 10.54 5.29 -15.16
N ALA A 234 9.61 4.33 -15.15
CA ALA A 234 8.26 4.54 -15.70
C ALA A 234 7.44 5.59 -14.91
N GLY A 235 7.77 5.83 -13.64
CA GLY A 235 7.28 7.00 -12.91
C GLY A 235 7.81 8.33 -13.48
N GLY A 236 8.99 8.33 -14.13
CA GLY A 236 9.48 9.50 -14.85
C GLY A 236 8.63 9.85 -16.07
N LEU A 237 8.11 8.82 -16.76
CA LEU A 237 7.09 9.01 -17.82
C LEU A 237 5.82 9.64 -17.24
N LEU A 238 5.36 9.18 -16.06
CA LEU A 238 4.22 9.77 -15.36
C LEU A 238 4.45 11.25 -15.09
N ILE A 239 5.59 11.62 -14.46
CA ILE A 239 5.91 13.02 -14.16
C ILE A 239 6.01 13.87 -15.43
N GLY A 240 6.71 13.39 -16.46
CA GLY A 240 6.83 14.11 -17.73
C GLY A 240 5.50 14.32 -18.46
N ALA A 241 4.57 13.36 -18.37
CA ALA A 241 3.24 13.52 -18.96
C ALA A 241 2.42 14.58 -18.21
N VAL A 242 2.38 14.51 -16.86
CA VAL A 242 1.52 15.41 -16.08
C VAL A 242 2.00 16.85 -16.09
N THR A 243 3.31 17.10 -16.11
CA THR A 243 3.84 18.48 -16.23
C THR A 243 3.53 19.12 -17.59
N ASN A 244 3.36 18.32 -18.64
CA ASN A 244 2.90 18.81 -19.94
C ASN A 244 1.37 18.99 -20.00
N MET A 245 0.61 18.10 -19.35
CA MET A 245 -0.86 18.14 -19.38
C MET A 245 -1.44 19.21 -18.45
N ARG A 246 -0.79 19.46 -17.30
CA ARG A 246 -1.28 20.35 -16.24
C ARG A 246 -0.11 20.88 -15.38
N PRO A 247 0.68 21.83 -15.92
CA PRO A 247 1.82 22.42 -15.21
C PRO A 247 1.41 23.24 -13.98
#